data_AF-G5K310-F1
#
_entry.id   AF-G5K310-F1
#
_cell.length_a   1.000
_cell.length_b   1.000
_cell.length_c   1.000
_cell.angle_alpha   90.00
_cell.angle_beta   90.00
_cell.angle_gamma   90.00
#
_symmetry.space_group_name_H-M   'P 1'
#
loop_
_entity.id
_entity.type
_entity.pdbx_description
1 polymer ?
#
loop_
_entity_poly.entity_id
_entity_poly.type
_entity_poly.pdbx_seq_one_letter_code
_entity_poly.pdbx_strand_id
1 'polypeptide(L)' 'MQKEDKISRKIVICYLMDVMRIAIEEANQLVVDLEKEGLVQFDLNGNLTVLVLEGNHETYHS' A
#
# COMPACT_ATOMS: atom_id res chain seq x y z
N MET A 1 -12.99 5.49 11.22
CA MET A 1 -12.86 4.47 10.17
C MET A 1 -14.18 4.36 9.42
N GLN A 2 -14.30 5.15 8.36
CA GLN A 2 -15.49 5.24 7.50
C GLN A 2 -15.67 3.93 6.71
N LYS A 3 -16.85 3.67 6.16
CA LYS A 3 -17.14 2.44 5.40
C LYS A 3 -16.30 2.35 4.12
N GLU A 4 -16.02 3.49 3.50
CA GLU A 4 -15.30 3.60 2.23
C GLU A 4 -13.81 3.28 2.39
N ASP A 5 -13.15 3.87 3.39
CA ASP A 5 -11.81 3.51 3.87
C ASP A 5 -11.64 1.99 4.07
N LYS A 6 -12.60 1.35 4.74
CA LYS A 6 -12.60 -0.12 4.95
C LYS A 6 -12.69 -0.92 3.65
N ILE A 7 -13.39 -0.43 2.63
CA ILE A 7 -13.53 -1.10 1.34
C ILE A 7 -12.22 -0.98 0.56
N SER A 8 -11.65 0.21 0.48
CA SER A 8 -10.39 0.47 -0.23
C SER A 8 -9.24 -0.34 0.36
N ARG A 9 -9.16 -0.42 1.70
CA ARG A 9 -8.18 -1.28 2.38
C ARG A 9 -8.32 -2.75 1.98
N LYS A 10 -9.54 -3.28 1.91
CA LYS A 10 -9.80 -4.67 1.50
C LYS A 10 -9.38 -4.93 0.05
N ILE A 11 -9.61 -3.98 -0.85
CA ILE A 11 -9.19 -4.09 -2.25
C ILE A 11 -7.67 -4.22 -2.34
N VAL A 12 -6.93 -3.36 -1.62
CA VAL A 12 -5.46 -3.39 -1.58
C VAL A 12 -4.95 -4.72 -1.02
N ILE A 13 -5.51 -5.20 0.10
CA ILE A 13 -5.15 -6.50 0.68
C ILE A 13 -5.39 -7.63 -0.33
N CYS A 14 -6.55 -7.65 -0.98
CA CYS A 14 -6.87 -8.70 -1.96
C CYS A 14 -5.91 -8.67 -3.16
N TYR A 15 -5.53 -7.48 -3.62
CA TYR A 15 -4.57 -7.32 -4.70
C TYR A 15 -3.17 -7.80 -4.32
N LEU A 16 -2.69 -7.45 -3.13
CA LEU A 16 -1.40 -7.89 -2.61
C LEU A 16 -1.35 -9.41 -2.44
N MET A 17 -2.43 -10.02 -1.94
CA MET A 17 -2.53 -11.48 -1.84
C MET A 17 -2.41 -12.16 -3.21
N ASP A 18 -3.05 -11.63 -4.26
CA ASP A 18 -2.99 -12.24 -5.59
C ASP A 18 -1.62 -12.06 -6.25
N VAL A 19 -1.08 -10.84 -6.22
CA VAL A 19 0.19 -10.50 -6.89
C VAL A 19 1.39 -11.10 -6.18
N MET A 20 1.45 -10.98 -4.85
CA MET A 20 2.60 -11.45 -4.06
C MET A 20 2.44 -12.90 -3.58
N ARG A 21 1.27 -13.52 -3.80
CA ARG A 21 0.94 -14.90 -3.36
C ARG A 21 1.13 -15.11 -1.84
N ILE A 22 0.81 -14.07 -1.05
CA ILE A 22 0.93 -14.07 0.41
C ILE A 22 -0.41 -14.33 1.09
N ALA A 23 -0.37 -14.80 2.34
CA ALA A 23 -1.57 -15.00 3.14
C ALA A 23 -2.23 -13.66 3.54
N ILE A 24 -3.50 -13.73 3.97
CA ILE A 24 -4.24 -12.55 4.41
C ILE A 24 -3.59 -11.86 5.61
N GLU A 25 -2.97 -12.61 6.53
CA GLU A 25 -2.28 -12.06 7.70
C GLU A 25 -1.05 -11.25 7.28
N GLU A 26 -0.25 -11.80 6.36
CA GLU A 26 0.92 -11.13 5.79
C GLU A 26 0.53 -9.89 4.99
N ALA A 27 -0.53 -9.98 4.17
CA ALA A 27 -1.02 -8.83 3.42
C ALA A 27 -1.57 -7.72 4.33
N ASN A 28 -2.25 -8.07 5.42
CA ASN A 28 -2.69 -7.08 6.41
C ASN A 28 -1.51 -6.38 7.06
N GLN A 29 -0.50 -7.14 7.49
CA GLN A 29 0.69 -6.58 8.11
C GLN A 29 1.44 -5.67 7.14
N LEU A 30 1.59 -6.10 5.89
CA LEU A 30 2.23 -5.30 4.84
C LEU A 30 1.52 -3.96 4.63
N VAL A 31 0.18 -3.93 4.55
CA VAL A 31 -0.57 -2.67 4.41
C VAL A 31 -0.36 -1.75 5.62
N VAL A 32 -0.31 -2.31 6.84
CA VAL A 32 -0.02 -1.53 8.06
C VAL A 32 1.39 -0.93 8.00
N ASP A 33 2.37 -1.71 7.57
CA ASP A 33 3.76 -1.25 7.46
C ASP A 33 3.88 -0.16 6.38
N LEU A 34 3.25 -0.34 5.23
CA LEU A 34 3.22 0.66 4.15
C LEU A 34 2.55 1.97 4.58
N GLU A 35 1.47 1.91 5.39
CA GLU A 35 0.86 3.12 5.96
C GLU A 35 1.77 3.80 6.98
N LYS A 36 2.43 3.01 7.83
CA LYS A 36 3.34 3.54 8.85
C LYS A 36 4.53 4.26 8.24
N GLU A 37 5.08 3.71 7.14
CA GLU A 37 6.15 4.34 6.37
C GLU A 37 5.65 5.49 5.46
N GLY A 38 4.35 5.78 5.46
CA GLY A 38 3.75 6.85 4.64
C GLY A 38 3.74 6.55 3.15
N LEU A 39 3.99 5.31 2.75
CA LEU A 39 3.99 4.85 1.36
C LEU A 39 2.57 4.67 0.82
N VAL A 40 1.62 4.36 1.71
CA VAL A 40 0.21 4.26 1.41
C VAL A 40 -0.59 5.10 2.39
N GLN A 41 -1.61 5.80 1.91
CA GLN A 41 -2.58 6.48 2.78
C GLN A 41 -3.99 6.23 2.28
N PHE A 42 -4.88 5.88 3.21
CA PHE A 42 -6.32 5.78 2.98
C PHE A 42 -6.99 6.99 3.61
N ASP A 43 -7.72 7.77 2.80
CA ASP A 43 -8.49 8.89 3.33
C ASP A 43 -9.90 8.47 3.78
N LEU A 44 -10.61 9.39 4.42
CA LEU A 44 -11.96 9.14 4.94
C LEU A 44 -13.00 8.86 3.85
N ASN A 45 -12.72 9.24 2.60
CA ASN A 45 -13.57 9.03 1.44
C ASN A 45 -13.21 7.72 0.71
N GLY A 46 -12.25 6.94 1.25
CA GLY A 46 -11.77 5.71 0.65
C GLY A 46 -10.82 5.93 -0.53
N ASN A 47 -10.26 7.13 -0.73
CA ASN A 47 -9.22 7.29 -1.73
C ASN A 47 -7.92 6.68 -1.25
N LEU A 48 -7.22 6.01 -2.17
CA LEU A 48 -5.91 5.42 -1.96
C LEU A 48 -4.85 6.35 -2.56
N THR A 49 -3.96 6.87 -1.73
CA THR A 49 -2.74 7.55 -2.16
C THR A 49 -1.58 6.58 -2.03
N VAL A 50 -0.80 6.42 -3.11
CA VAL A 50 0.42 5.59 -3.13
C VAL A 50 1.58 6.49 -3.47
N LEU A 51 2.58 6.54 -2.59
CA LEU A 51 3.85 7.21 -2.86
C LEU A 51 4.73 6.27 -3.67
N VAL A 52 5.05 6.67 -4.90
CA VAL A 52 6.03 5.95 -5.72
C VAL A 52 7.41 6.34 -5.22
N LEU A 53 8.16 5.36 -4.72
CA LEU A 53 9.59 5.53 -4.48
C LEU A 53 10.28 5.50 -5.84
N GLU A 54 10.53 6.67 -6.42
CA GLU A 54 11.49 6.77 -7.51
C GLU A 54 12.85 6.39 -6.94
N GLY A 55 13.33 5.18 -7.26
CA GLY A 55 14.68 4.78 -6.90
C GLY A 55 15.63 5.81 -7.45
N ASN A 56 16.45 6.43 -6.60
CA ASN A 56 17.50 7.36 -7.03
C ASN A 56 18.30 6.69 -8.15
N HIS A 57 18.03 7.06 -9.41
CA HIS A 57 18.94 6.85 -10.51
C HIS A 57 20.09 7.85 -10.28
N GLU A 58 20.95 7.55 -9.31
CA GLU A 58 22.31 8.08 -9.32
C GLU A 58 22.97 7.48 -10.56
N THR A 59 22.77 8.15 -11.69
CA THR A 59 23.55 7.96 -12.90
C THR A 59 24.98 8.34 -12.52
N TYR A 60 25.75 7.35 -12.09
CA TYR A 60 27.21 7.43 -12.05
C TYR A 60 27.69 7.63 -13.48
N HIS A 61 27.73 8.89 -13.92
CA HIS A 61 28.62 9.29 -15.00
C HIS A 61 30.03 9.29 -14.42
N SER A 62 30.80 8.25 -14.76
CA SER A 62 32.25 8.26 -14.70
C SER A 62 32.84 8.05 -16.08
#